data_AF-A0A9K3JV76-F1
#
_entry.id   AF-A0A9K3JV76-F1
#
_cell.length_a   1.000
_cell.length_b   1.000
_cell.length_c   1.000
_cell.angle_alpha   90.00
_cell.angle_beta   90.00
_cell.angle_gamma   90.00
#
_symmetry.space_group_name_H-M   'P 1'
#
loop_
_entity.id
_entity.type
_entity.pdbx_description
1 polymer ?
#
loop_
_entity_poly.entity_id
_entity_poly.type
_entity_poly.pdbx_seq_one_letter_code
_entity_poly.pdbx_strand_id
1 'polypeptide(L)'
;MSRKGRSLIRSIGTKEELESFFTAYKIWSEFTPSIPGLNDPVVCSPERIVVYTLSFSFCGVRYPLSPFKMALLKHYCIRFSQLHPLAFMRIVHLELSSAAFAGEPSLPLFRRFYRLRSDGDRFTF
;
A
#
# COMPACT_ATOMS: atom_id res chain seq x y z
N MET A 1 -18.52 21.78 0.15
CA MET A 1 -17.40 22.15 1.05
C MET A 1 -16.11 22.24 0.23
N SER A 2 -15.34 23.31 0.43
CA SER A 2 -14.26 23.79 -0.44
C SER A 2 -13.11 22.80 -0.62
N ARG A 3 -12.79 22.46 -1.89
CA ARG A 3 -11.69 21.57 -2.32
C ARG A 3 -10.32 22.29 -2.34
N LYS A 4 -9.95 23.01 -1.29
CA LYS A 4 -8.63 23.63 -1.17
C LYS A 4 -7.85 22.93 -0.06
N GLY A 5 -7.03 21.94 -0.40
CA GLY A 5 -6.21 21.25 0.60
C GLY A 5 -5.38 20.06 0.14
N ARG A 6 -5.53 19.57 -1.09
CA ARG A 6 -4.59 18.58 -1.65
C ARG A 6 -3.62 19.33 -2.55
N SER A 7 -2.60 19.93 -1.94
CA SER A 7 -1.40 20.33 -2.67
C SER A 7 -0.97 19.13 -3.52
N LEU A 8 -0.67 19.39 -4.78
CA LEU A 8 -0.11 18.40 -5.69
C LEU A 8 1.07 17.71 -4.99
N ILE A 9 0.92 16.45 -4.59
CA ILE A 9 2.05 15.63 -4.16
C ILE A 9 2.86 15.37 -5.44
N ARG A 10 3.80 16.27 -5.71
CA ARG A 10 4.74 16.16 -6.84
C ARG A 10 5.85 15.21 -6.43
N SER A 11 5.66 13.93 -6.70
CA SER A 11 6.71 12.92 -6.56
C SER A 11 7.61 12.98 -7.78
N ILE A 12 8.61 13.87 -7.79
CA ILE A 12 9.70 13.80 -8.77
C ILE A 12 10.73 12.85 -8.17
N GLY A 13 10.54 11.54 -8.39
CA GLY A 13 11.56 10.56 -8.07
C GLY A 13 12.67 10.60 -9.12
N THR A 14 13.93 10.45 -8.74
CA THR A 14 15.03 10.27 -9.72
C THR A 14 15.28 8.80 -10.03
N LYS A 15 16.02 8.52 -11.11
CA LYS A 15 16.40 7.14 -11.46
C LYS A 15 17.26 6.50 -10.37
N GLU A 16 18.14 7.29 -9.75
CA GLU A 16 19.01 6.86 -8.66
C GLU A 16 18.20 6.51 -7.40
N GLU A 17 17.18 7.31 -7.06
CA GLU A 17 16.27 7.01 -5.95
C GLU A 17 15.48 5.72 -6.20
N LEU A 18 15.09 5.50 -7.45
CA LEU A 18 14.38 4.30 -7.87
C LEU A 18 15.26 3.04 -7.73
N GLU A 19 16.51 3.09 -8.19
CA GLU A 19 17.49 2.00 -8.05
C GLU A 19 17.83 1.70 -6.58
N SER A 20 18.01 2.76 -5.77
CA SER A 20 18.23 2.64 -4.33
C SER A 20 17.04 1.96 -3.64
N PHE A 21 15.81 2.35 -4.01
CA PHE A 21 14.59 1.78 -3.46
C PHE A 21 14.47 0.28 -3.75
N PHE A 22 14.77 -0.17 -4.99
CA PHE A 22 14.72 -1.60 -5.31
C PHE A 22 15.72 -2.41 -4.52
N THR A 23 16.94 -1.88 -4.40
CA THR A 23 18.01 -2.52 -3.64
C THR A 23 17.62 -2.65 -2.18
N ALA A 24 17.08 -1.57 -1.58
CA ALA A 24 16.68 -1.54 -0.18
C ALA A 24 15.54 -2.53 0.15
N TYR A 25 14.52 -2.59 -0.72
CA TYR A 25 13.33 -3.43 -0.48
C TYR A 25 13.38 -4.79 -1.17
N LYS A 26 14.50 -5.13 -1.82
CA LYS A 26 14.74 -6.38 -2.56
C LYS A 26 13.62 -6.68 -3.57
N ILE A 27 13.15 -5.65 -4.26
CA ILE A 27 12.15 -5.80 -5.31
C ILE A 27 12.82 -6.45 -6.52
N TRP A 28 12.27 -7.57 -6.99
CA TRP A 28 12.85 -8.33 -8.08
C TRP A 28 12.78 -7.54 -9.39
N SER A 29 13.83 -7.64 -10.22
CA SER A 29 13.94 -6.90 -11.48
C SER A 29 12.85 -7.26 -12.50
N GLU A 30 12.23 -8.43 -12.36
CA GLU A 30 11.09 -8.88 -13.19
C GLU A 30 9.86 -7.95 -13.10
N PHE A 31 9.72 -7.18 -12.01
CA PHE A 31 8.57 -6.30 -11.83
C PHE A 31 8.62 -5.02 -12.67
N THR A 32 9.67 -4.81 -13.48
CA THR A 32 9.87 -3.65 -14.40
C THR A 32 9.39 -2.29 -13.85
N PRO A 33 9.84 -1.93 -12.63
CA PRO A 33 9.33 -0.75 -11.95
C PRO A 33 9.76 0.56 -12.62
N SER A 34 8.87 1.55 -12.62
CA SER A 34 9.08 2.85 -13.25
C SER A 34 8.47 3.98 -12.41
N ILE A 35 9.06 5.17 -12.52
CA ILE A 35 8.52 6.38 -11.89
C ILE A 35 7.50 7.00 -12.85
N PRO A 36 6.28 7.34 -12.39
CA PRO A 36 5.31 8.04 -13.22
C PRO A 36 5.83 9.45 -13.58
N GLY A 37 5.61 9.89 -14.82
CA GLY A 37 5.92 11.25 -15.24
C GLY A 37 5.09 12.30 -14.49
N LEU A 38 5.55 13.56 -14.52
CA LEU A 38 4.96 14.67 -13.74
C LEU A 38 3.45 14.84 -13.97
N ASN A 39 2.98 14.57 -15.19
CA ASN A 39 1.58 14.70 -15.60
C ASN A 39 0.93 13.36 -15.93
N ASP A 40 1.64 12.24 -15.69
CA ASP A 40 1.12 10.93 -16.03
C ASP A 40 0.06 10.53 -15.00
N PRO A 41 -1.16 10.18 -15.45
CA PRO A 41 -2.17 9.70 -14.54
C PRO A 41 -1.71 8.37 -13.96
N VAL A 42 -1.60 8.33 -12.65
CA VAL A 42 -1.17 7.16 -11.90
C VAL A 42 -2.36 6.20 -11.79
N VAL A 43 -2.54 5.36 -12.81
CA VAL A 43 -3.65 4.40 -12.92
C VAL A 43 -3.11 2.99 -12.77
N CYS A 44 -3.77 2.20 -11.92
CA CYS A 44 -3.49 0.78 -11.84
C CYS A 44 -4.22 0.04 -12.97
N SER A 45 -3.51 -0.83 -13.67
CA SER A 45 -4.04 -1.70 -14.73
C SER A 45 -3.73 -3.17 -14.38
N PRO A 46 -4.24 -4.14 -15.15
CA PRO A 46 -3.84 -5.56 -15.00
C PRO A 46 -2.32 -5.77 -15.13
N GLU A 47 -1.65 -4.92 -15.89
CA GLU A 47 -0.21 -5.02 -16.22
C GLU A 47 0.67 -4.20 -15.27
N ARG A 48 0.08 -3.23 -14.54
CA ARG A 48 0.84 -2.29 -13.71
C ARG A 48 0.19 -2.04 -12.36
N ILE A 49 0.98 -2.24 -11.31
CA ILE A 49 0.60 -1.88 -9.94
C ILE A 49 1.33 -0.60 -9.57
N VAL A 50 0.57 0.40 -9.13
CA VAL A 50 1.12 1.62 -8.56
C VAL A 50 1.43 1.37 -7.10
N VAL A 51 2.61 1.79 -6.64
CA VAL A 51 2.93 1.75 -5.22
C VAL A 51 3.37 3.13 -4.73
N TYR A 52 2.97 3.47 -3.50
CA TYR A 52 3.55 4.61 -2.80
C TYR A 52 4.83 4.14 -2.12
N THR A 53 5.96 4.79 -2.41
CA THR A 53 7.25 4.50 -1.74
C THR A 53 7.16 4.69 -0.23
N LEU A 54 6.35 5.66 0.22
CA LEU A 54 6.01 5.87 1.63
C LEU A 54 5.39 4.62 2.29
N SER A 55 4.65 3.79 1.55
CA SER A 55 4.09 2.57 2.12
C SER A 55 5.19 1.58 2.51
N PHE A 56 6.28 1.52 1.75
CA PHE A 56 7.40 0.63 2.06
C PHE A 56 8.22 1.12 3.25
N SER A 57 8.53 2.42 3.28
CA SER A 57 9.33 3.01 4.36
C SER A 57 8.56 3.16 5.67
N PHE A 58 7.35 3.73 5.64
CA PHE A 58 6.57 3.96 6.85
C PHE A 58 5.83 2.72 7.32
N CYS A 59 5.37 1.88 6.40
CA CYS A 59 4.49 0.76 6.75
C CYS A 59 5.16 -0.61 6.71
N GLY A 60 6.48 -0.66 6.50
CA GLY A 60 7.24 -1.90 6.49
C GLY A 60 6.75 -2.90 5.44
N VAL A 61 6.15 -2.42 4.33
CA VAL A 61 5.68 -3.30 3.26
C VAL A 61 6.89 -4.02 2.66
N ARG A 62 6.78 -5.35 2.56
CA ARG A 62 7.67 -6.16 1.73
C ARG A 62 6.82 -7.00 0.78
N TYR A 63 7.26 -7.12 -0.46
CA TYR A 63 6.69 -8.05 -1.42
C TYR A 63 7.46 -9.37 -1.40
N PRO A 64 6.78 -10.52 -1.59
CA PRO A 64 5.33 -10.69 -1.69
C PRO A 64 4.61 -10.42 -0.36
N LEU A 65 3.34 -9.99 -0.44
CA LEU A 65 2.53 -9.73 0.75
C LEU A 65 2.20 -11.06 1.48
N SER A 66 2.02 -10.98 2.80
CA SER A 66 1.62 -12.14 3.60
C SER A 66 0.23 -12.66 3.23
N PRO A 67 -0.08 -13.95 3.51
CA PRO A 67 -1.39 -14.54 3.21
C PRO A 67 -2.56 -13.76 3.79
N PHE A 68 -2.43 -13.25 5.02
CA PHE A 68 -3.45 -12.43 5.66
C PHE A 68 -3.75 -11.13 4.89
N LYS A 69 -2.71 -10.39 4.51
CA LYS A 69 -2.86 -9.17 3.71
C LYS A 69 -3.51 -9.46 2.36
N MET A 70 -3.10 -10.54 1.71
CA MET A 70 -3.67 -10.99 0.45
C MET A 70 -5.15 -11.35 0.59
N ALA A 71 -5.53 -12.07 1.65
CA ALA A 71 -6.91 -12.41 1.94
C ALA A 71 -7.77 -11.14 2.18
N LEU A 72 -7.22 -10.13 2.85
CA LEU A 72 -7.90 -8.86 3.13
C LEU A 72 -8.13 -8.04 1.88
N LEU A 73 -7.10 -7.87 1.05
CA LEU A 73 -7.22 -7.19 -0.23
C LEU A 73 -8.27 -7.87 -1.13
N LYS A 74 -8.25 -9.21 -1.20
CA LYS A 74 -9.25 -10.00 -1.94
C LYS A 74 -10.66 -9.83 -1.39
N HIS A 75 -10.82 -9.89 -0.06
CA HIS A 75 -12.13 -9.78 0.60
C HIS A 75 -12.84 -8.47 0.28
N TYR A 76 -12.11 -7.35 0.29
CA TYR A 76 -12.67 -6.04 0.00
C TYR A 76 -12.64 -5.65 -1.48
N CYS A 77 -12.10 -6.52 -2.34
CA CYS A 77 -11.87 -6.23 -3.76
C CYS A 77 -11.03 -4.96 -3.98
N ILE A 78 -10.02 -4.74 -3.12
CA ILE A 78 -9.15 -3.56 -3.14
C ILE A 78 -7.77 -3.97 -3.62
N ARG A 79 -7.21 -3.22 -4.56
CA ARG A 79 -5.78 -3.37 -4.92
C ARG A 79 -4.93 -2.67 -3.88
N PHE A 80 -3.76 -3.23 -3.56
CA PHE A 80 -2.82 -2.65 -2.60
C PHE A 80 -2.55 -1.15 -2.85
N SER A 81 -2.42 -0.79 -4.12
CA SER A 81 -2.24 0.58 -4.60
C SER A 81 -3.33 1.58 -4.22
N GLN A 82 -4.55 1.08 -3.99
CA GLN A 82 -5.72 1.89 -3.62
C GLN A 82 -5.82 2.08 -2.10
N LEU A 83 -5.02 1.37 -1.30
CA LEU A 83 -4.97 1.59 0.14
C LEU A 83 -4.21 2.86 0.48
N HIS A 84 -4.77 3.64 1.39
CA HIS A 84 -4.05 4.70 2.05
C HIS A 84 -2.90 4.10 2.90
N PRO A 85 -1.69 4.70 2.96
CA PRO A 85 -0.59 4.17 3.77
C PRO A 85 -0.98 3.92 5.24
N LEU A 86 -1.72 4.86 5.84
CA LEU A 86 -2.26 4.68 7.22
C LEU A 86 -3.23 3.49 7.35
N ALA A 87 -3.96 3.16 6.30
CA ALA A 87 -4.82 1.97 6.28
C ALA A 87 -3.97 0.70 6.35
N PHE A 88 -2.89 0.67 5.58
CA PHE A 88 -1.96 -0.45 5.59
C PHE A 88 -1.21 -0.59 6.92
N MET A 89 -0.84 0.52 7.57
CA MET A 89 -0.30 0.51 8.93
C MET A 89 -1.19 -0.23 9.91
N ARG A 90 -2.52 -0.06 9.82
CA ARG A 90 -3.47 -0.78 10.69
C ARG A 90 -3.51 -2.27 10.41
N ILE A 91 -3.40 -2.66 9.13
CA ILE A 91 -3.29 -4.07 8.73
C ILE A 91 -2.02 -4.70 9.31
N VAL A 92 -0.88 -4.03 9.13
CA VAL A 92 0.43 -4.48 9.65
C VAL A 92 0.42 -4.54 11.17
N HIS A 93 -0.15 -3.52 11.83
CA HIS A 93 -0.28 -3.48 13.27
C HIS A 93 -1.06 -4.69 13.79
N LEU A 94 -2.23 -5.00 13.23
CA LEU A 94 -2.99 -6.18 13.65
C LEU A 94 -2.19 -7.47 13.45
N GLU A 95 -1.52 -7.61 12.32
CA GLU A 95 -0.71 -8.80 12.02
C GLU A 95 0.42 -8.99 13.03
N LEU A 96 1.18 -7.94 13.30
CA LEU A 96 2.26 -7.97 14.29
C LEU A 96 1.73 -8.21 15.71
N SER A 97 0.61 -7.57 16.08
CA SER A 97 -0.03 -7.82 17.37
C SER A 97 -0.48 -9.28 17.50
N SER A 98 -1.08 -9.86 16.46
CA SER A 98 -1.52 -11.26 16.48
C SER A 98 -0.33 -12.19 16.72
N ALA A 99 0.77 -11.99 15.98
CA ALA A 99 1.99 -12.77 16.15
C ALA A 99 2.60 -12.62 17.56
N ALA A 100 2.60 -11.42 18.14
CA ALA A 100 3.11 -11.15 19.48
C ALA A 100 2.33 -11.89 20.58
N PHE A 101 1.03 -12.13 20.38
CA PHE A 101 0.19 -12.89 21.31
C PHE A 101 0.04 -14.38 20.93
N ALA A 102 0.93 -14.91 20.09
CA ALA A 102 0.90 -16.29 19.57
C ALA A 102 -0.43 -16.67 18.87
N GLY A 103 -1.15 -15.67 18.35
CA GLY A 103 -2.37 -15.85 17.58
C GLY A 103 -2.14 -15.66 16.08
N GLU A 104 -3.11 -16.07 15.28
CA GLU A 104 -3.08 -15.85 13.84
C GLU A 104 -3.94 -14.64 13.42
N PRO A 105 -3.41 -13.74 12.60
CA PRO A 105 -4.21 -12.66 12.04
C PRO A 105 -5.26 -13.22 11.09
N SER A 106 -6.51 -12.78 11.25
CA SER A 106 -7.62 -13.29 10.45
C SER A 106 -8.60 -12.20 10.03
N LEU A 107 -9.31 -12.43 8.93
CA LEU A 107 -10.33 -11.49 8.43
C LEU A 107 -11.42 -11.20 9.46
N PRO A 108 -12.00 -12.20 10.16
CA PRO A 108 -13.01 -11.93 11.18
C PRO A 108 -12.47 -11.05 12.31
N LEU A 109 -11.23 -11.29 12.74
CA LEU A 109 -10.58 -10.51 13.79
C LEU A 109 -10.38 -9.06 13.34
N PHE A 110 -9.84 -8.84 12.13
CA PHE A 110 -9.65 -7.49 11.60
C PHE A 110 -10.97 -6.71 11.52
N ARG A 111 -12.03 -7.36 11.02
CA ARG A 111 -13.37 -6.75 10.88
C ARG A 111 -14.04 -6.41 12.20
N ARG A 112 -13.59 -6.98 13.32
CA ARG A 112 -14.09 -6.63 14.65
C ARG A 112 -13.62 -5.24 15.10
N PHE A 113 -12.43 -4.83 14.66
CA PHE A 113 -11.81 -3.56 15.05
C PHE A 113 -11.93 -2.47 13.99
N TYR A 114 -11.97 -2.86 12.71
CA TYR A 114 -11.84 -1.94 11.59
C TYR A 114 -12.99 -2.08 10.60
N ARG A 115 -13.40 -0.95 10.00
CA ARG A 115 -14.44 -0.90 8.98
C ARG A 115 -13.92 -0.20 7.75
N LEU A 116 -14.14 -0.80 6.58
CA LEU A 116 -13.73 -0.19 5.33
C LEU A 116 -14.42 1.17 5.13
N ARG A 117 -13.63 2.18 4.77
CA ARG A 117 -14.08 3.52 4.39
C ARG A 117 -13.40 3.93 3.11
N SER A 118 -14.09 4.72 2.28
CA SER A 118 -13.48 5.40 1.14
C SER A 118 -13.15 6.85 1.50
N ASP A 119 -12.03 7.35 0.98
CA ASP A 119 -11.63 8.75 0.96
C ASP A 119 -11.22 9.14 -0.47
N GLY A 120 -12.19 9.59 -1.25
CA GLY A 120 -12.04 9.77 -2.70
C GLY A 120 -11.74 8.43 -3.38
N ASP A 121 -10.64 8.39 -4.14
CA ASP A 121 -10.21 7.19 -4.89
C ASP A 121 -9.41 6.19 -4.05
N ARG A 122 -9.24 6.46 -2.74
CA ARG A 122 -8.44 5.63 -1.83
C ARG A 122 -9.31 4.99 -0.75
N PHE A 123 -8.87 3.84 -0.26
CA PHE A 123 -9.51 3.10 0.80
C PHE A 123 -8.74 3.19 2.13
N THR A 124 -9.48 3.28 3.21
CA THR A 124 -8.98 3.28 4.59
C THR A 124 -9.88 2.45 5.53
N PHE A 125 -9.48 2.35 6.80
CA PHE A 125 -10.10 1.48 7.81
C PHE A 125 -10.53 2.21 9.09
#